data_AF-A1S0L3-F1
#
_entry.id   AF-A1S0L3-F1
#
_cell.length_a   1.000
_cell.length_b   1.000
_cell.length_c   1.000
_cell.angle_alpha   90.00
_cell.angle_beta   90.00
_cell.angle_gamma   90.00
#
_symmetry.space_group_name_H-M   'P 1'
#
loop_
_entity.id
_entity.type
_entity.pdbx_description
1 polymer ?
#
loop_
_entity_poly.entity_id
_entity_poly.type
_entity_poly.pdbx_seq_one_letter_code
_entity_poly.pdbx_strand_id
1 'polypeptide(L)'
;MLIPLFGLFKLFAKYYIRWAIVELTVIEGFKPECLAILEEAACKFYTALARKVKDPRLSKALEVVGLESKNHYEIIVAFFGKPAGAEDCRRFFGEEGFRMVEEMLQVAERLSSGVEVSLEEVASLLERFNSVEKVAGEEIYSKLYSVLIAEECKGLASLLMRSIASQEDFHYKVVEEVARTLRREAQANRERCPE
;
A
#
# COMPACT_ATOMS: atom_id res chain seq x y z
N MET A 1 -29.75 -7.08 -19.62
CA MET A 1 -30.12 -7.04 -18.18
C MET A 1 -28.84 -6.77 -17.40
N LEU A 2 -28.60 -5.51 -17.05
CA LEU A 2 -27.34 -5.05 -16.45
C LEU A 2 -27.45 -5.16 -14.93
N ILE A 3 -26.59 -5.98 -14.33
CA ILE A 3 -26.41 -6.02 -12.87
C ILE A 3 -25.56 -4.80 -12.50
N PRO A 4 -25.97 -3.93 -11.57
CA PRO A 4 -25.21 -2.74 -11.21
C PRO A 4 -23.98 -3.13 -10.41
N LEU A 5 -22.79 -2.88 -10.97
CA LEU A 5 -21.46 -3.06 -10.38
C LEU A 5 -21.20 -2.24 -9.10
N PHE A 6 -22.13 -1.36 -8.70
CA PHE A 6 -22.05 -0.57 -7.46
C PHE A 6 -22.36 -1.36 -6.18
N GLY A 7 -22.88 -2.59 -6.29
CA GLY A 7 -23.22 -3.43 -5.13
C GLY A 7 -22.04 -4.16 -4.47
N LEU A 8 -20.98 -4.46 -5.22
CA LEU A 8 -19.85 -5.24 -4.69
C LEU A 8 -18.93 -4.43 -3.76
N PHE A 9 -18.72 -3.14 -4.04
CA PHE A 9 -17.89 -2.27 -3.18
C PHE A 9 -18.46 -2.10 -1.76
N LYS A 10 -19.79 -2.10 -1.62
CA LYS A 10 -20.44 -2.04 -0.29
C LYS A 10 -20.36 -3.34 0.48
N LEU A 11 -20.20 -4.49 -0.17
CA LEU A 11 -19.98 -5.76 0.54
C LEU A 11 -18.55 -5.85 1.08
N PHE A 12 -17.53 -5.45 0.30
CA PHE A 12 -16.14 -5.49 0.76
C PHE A 12 -15.89 -4.60 1.98
N ALA A 13 -16.44 -3.37 2.00
CA ALA A 13 -16.35 -2.49 3.17
C ALA A 13 -17.08 -3.05 4.41
N LYS A 14 -18.18 -3.79 4.22
CA LYS A 14 -18.99 -4.33 5.33
C LYS A 14 -18.36 -5.55 6.00
N TYR A 15 -17.53 -6.32 5.28
CA TYR A 15 -16.73 -7.40 5.87
C TYR A 15 -15.43 -6.86 6.53
N TYR A 16 -14.89 -5.74 6.04
CA TYR A 16 -13.73 -5.07 6.66
C TYR A 16 -14.05 -4.43 8.02
N ILE A 17 -15.24 -3.84 8.19
CA ILE A 17 -15.66 -3.20 9.47
C ILE A 17 -15.70 -4.19 10.65
N ARG A 18 -15.75 -5.51 10.40
CA ARG A 18 -15.71 -6.51 11.48
C ARG A 18 -14.30 -6.72 12.08
N TRP A 19 -13.25 -6.16 11.46
CA TRP A 19 -11.87 -6.17 11.96
C TRP A 19 -11.58 -5.05 12.98
N ALA A 20 -12.54 -4.16 13.24
CA ALA A 20 -12.33 -2.95 14.06
C ALA A 20 -12.81 -3.06 15.52
N ILE A 21 -13.15 -4.25 16.01
CA ILE A 21 -13.41 -4.47 17.45
C ILE A 21 -12.60 -5.68 17.91
N VAL A 22 -11.28 -5.49 17.98
CA VAL A 22 -10.42 -6.35 18.82
C VAL A 22 -10.26 -5.58 20.13
N GLU A 23 -10.92 -6.10 21.17
CA GLU A 23 -10.75 -5.62 22.54
C GLU A 23 -9.27 -5.63 22.92
N LEU A 24 -8.83 -4.49 23.43
CA LEU A 24 -7.50 -4.25 23.99
C LEU A 24 -7.32 -5.11 25.24
N THR A 25 -6.75 -6.29 25.05
CA THR A 25 -6.03 -7.02 26.09
C THR A 25 -4.62 -7.24 25.57
N VAL A 26 -3.63 -6.64 26.26
CA VAL A 26 -2.19 -7.00 26.28
C VAL A 26 -1.80 -7.94 25.13
N ILE A 27 -1.39 -7.40 23.98
CA ILE A 27 -1.18 -8.20 22.77
C ILE A 27 0.15 -8.94 22.88
N GLU A 28 0.14 -10.16 23.44
CA GLU A 28 1.07 -11.19 22.99
C GLU A 28 0.92 -11.31 21.46
N GLY A 29 1.92 -10.83 20.70
CA GLY A 29 1.92 -10.95 19.22
C GLY A 29 1.83 -9.65 18.43
N PHE A 30 1.89 -8.47 19.04
CA PHE A 30 2.06 -7.22 18.29
C PHE A 30 3.50 -7.12 17.76
N LYS A 31 3.66 -7.19 16.43
CA LYS A 31 4.96 -7.25 15.75
C LYS A 31 5.11 -6.09 14.76
N PRO A 32 5.35 -4.85 15.24
CA PRO A 32 5.44 -3.67 14.38
C PRO A 32 6.56 -3.75 13.34
N GLU A 33 7.58 -4.57 13.58
CA GLU A 33 8.62 -4.89 12.60
C GLU A 33 8.07 -5.53 11.31
N CYS A 34 6.88 -6.14 11.34
CA CYS A 34 6.24 -6.69 10.15
C CYS A 34 5.79 -5.61 9.16
N LEU A 35 5.56 -4.38 9.62
CA LEU A 35 5.25 -3.24 8.74
C LEU A 35 6.38 -2.95 7.76
N ALA A 36 7.63 -3.27 8.12
CA ALA A 36 8.74 -3.13 7.20
C ALA A 36 8.58 -4.02 5.95
N ILE A 37 7.96 -5.21 6.03
CA ILE A 37 7.73 -6.02 4.81
C ILE A 37 6.76 -5.33 3.87
N LEU A 38 5.71 -4.71 4.41
CA LEU A 38 4.74 -3.96 3.63
C LEU A 38 5.42 -2.78 2.92
N GLU A 39 6.21 -1.99 3.66
CA GLU A 39 6.93 -0.84 3.12
C GLU A 39 7.98 -1.21 2.07
N GLU A 40 8.67 -2.33 2.28
CA GLU A 40 9.60 -2.86 1.29
C GLU A 40 8.86 -3.29 0.01
N ALA A 41 7.70 -3.93 0.14
CA ALA A 41 6.87 -4.34 -1.00
C ALA A 41 6.34 -3.12 -1.76
N ALA A 42 5.82 -2.11 -1.07
CA ALA A 42 5.37 -0.84 -1.64
C ALA A 42 6.50 -0.13 -2.40
N CYS A 43 7.68 0.02 -1.77
CA CYS A 43 8.86 0.58 -2.40
C CYS A 43 9.18 -0.12 -3.74
N LYS A 44 9.30 -1.44 -3.72
CA LYS A 44 9.62 -2.24 -4.92
C LYS A 44 8.54 -2.10 -5.98
N PHE A 45 7.27 -2.17 -5.59
CA PHE A 45 6.12 -2.09 -6.48
C PHE A 45 6.04 -0.75 -7.20
N TYR A 46 6.03 0.37 -6.48
CA TYR A 46 5.92 1.69 -7.11
C TYR A 46 7.15 2.06 -7.91
N THR A 47 8.35 1.69 -7.45
CA THR A 47 9.59 1.90 -8.23
C THR A 47 9.55 1.12 -9.54
N ALA A 48 9.03 -0.11 -9.53
CA ALA A 48 8.90 -0.90 -10.74
C ALA A 48 7.87 -0.31 -11.72
N LEU A 49 6.72 0.17 -11.21
CA LEU A 49 5.70 0.83 -12.04
C LEU A 49 6.18 2.17 -12.60
N ALA A 50 6.91 2.96 -11.82
CA ALA A 50 7.47 4.24 -12.27
C ALA A 50 8.28 4.09 -13.56
N ARG A 51 9.04 3.00 -13.70
CA ARG A 51 9.85 2.68 -14.89
C ARG A 51 9.02 2.30 -16.12
N LYS A 52 7.74 1.95 -15.94
CA LYS A 52 6.82 1.59 -17.03
C LYS A 52 5.99 2.76 -17.53
N VAL A 53 5.96 3.86 -16.79
CA VAL A 53 5.23 5.07 -17.16
C VAL A 53 6.12 6.01 -17.97
N LYS A 54 5.71 6.33 -19.19
CA LYS A 54 6.46 7.20 -20.10
C LYS A 54 6.34 8.68 -19.78
N ASP A 55 5.21 9.13 -19.23
CA ASP A 55 5.08 10.54 -18.78
C ASP A 55 6.03 10.75 -17.57
N PRO A 56 7.04 11.63 -17.69
CA PRO A 56 8.05 11.80 -16.66
C PRO A 56 7.46 12.35 -15.34
N ARG A 57 6.34 13.07 -15.38
CA ARG A 57 5.67 13.61 -14.18
C ARG A 57 4.97 12.50 -13.40
N LEU A 58 4.24 11.65 -14.11
CA LEU A 58 3.54 10.50 -13.52
C LEU A 58 4.54 9.45 -13.01
N SER A 59 5.61 9.20 -13.79
CA SER A 59 6.73 8.37 -13.37
C SER A 59 7.37 8.90 -12.09
N LYS A 60 7.66 10.21 -12.02
CA LYS A 60 8.23 10.83 -10.83
C LYS A 60 7.31 10.76 -9.62
N ALA A 61 5.99 10.92 -9.81
CA ALA A 61 5.02 10.80 -8.73
C ALA A 61 5.06 9.41 -8.07
N LEU A 62 5.10 8.34 -8.87
CA LEU A 62 5.24 6.97 -8.36
C LEU A 62 6.62 6.71 -7.73
N GLU A 63 7.68 7.28 -8.31
CA GLU A 63 9.03 7.18 -7.73
C GLU A 63 9.10 7.83 -6.34
N VAL A 64 8.42 8.96 -6.13
CA VAL A 64 8.33 9.62 -4.82
C VAL A 64 7.67 8.70 -3.80
N VAL A 65 6.51 8.12 -4.12
CA VAL A 65 5.82 7.16 -3.24
C VAL A 65 6.75 5.98 -2.91
N GLY A 66 7.40 5.39 -3.91
CA GLY A 66 8.33 4.29 -3.68
C GLY A 66 9.53 4.65 -2.78
N LEU A 67 10.07 5.87 -2.91
CA LEU A 67 11.15 6.36 -2.06
C LEU A 67 10.67 6.66 -0.64
N GLU A 68 9.47 7.20 -0.47
CA GLU A 68 8.89 7.46 0.84
C GLU A 68 8.62 6.16 1.60
N SER A 69 8.04 5.13 0.95
CA SER A 69 7.92 3.79 1.55
C SER A 69 9.28 3.19 1.93
N LYS A 70 10.33 3.43 1.14
CA LYS A 70 11.69 3.01 1.53
C LYS A 70 12.13 3.69 2.83
N ASN A 71 11.87 4.99 2.99
CA ASN A 71 12.19 5.71 4.21
C ASN A 71 11.40 5.16 5.40
N HIS A 72 10.12 4.79 5.20
CA HIS A 72 9.28 4.16 6.22
C HIS A 72 9.84 2.81 6.67
N TYR A 73 10.25 1.97 5.71
CA TYR A 73 10.98 0.73 6.00
C TYR A 73 12.19 0.98 6.90
N GLU A 74 13.06 1.93 6.52
CA GLU A 74 14.28 2.24 7.27
C GLU A 74 13.97 2.73 8.70
N ILE A 75 12.92 3.56 8.86
CA ILE A 75 12.45 4.02 10.17
C ILE A 75 11.95 2.82 11.00
N ILE A 76 11.08 1.98 10.45
CA ILE A 76 10.54 0.82 11.18
C ILE A 76 11.66 -0.10 11.63
N VAL A 77 12.62 -0.40 10.74
CA VAL A 77 13.77 -1.25 11.07
C VAL A 77 14.64 -0.63 12.16
N ALA A 78 14.82 0.69 12.16
CA ALA A 78 15.61 1.38 13.17
C ALA A 78 14.96 1.34 14.56
N PHE A 79 13.63 1.42 14.65
CA PHE A 79 12.91 1.49 15.92
C PHE A 79 12.45 0.13 16.46
N PHE A 80 12.11 -0.80 15.56
CA PHE A 80 11.48 -2.07 15.92
C PHE A 80 12.28 -3.30 15.48
N GLY A 81 13.35 -3.10 14.70
CA GLY A 81 14.18 -4.18 14.18
C GLY A 81 13.70 -4.72 12.83
N LYS A 82 14.42 -5.71 12.30
CA LYS A 82 14.06 -6.36 11.04
C LYS A 82 12.78 -7.18 11.20
N PRO A 83 12.00 -7.34 10.13
CA PRO A 83 10.79 -8.16 10.18
C PRO A 83 11.03 -9.53 10.80
N ALA A 84 10.08 -9.96 11.61
CA ALA A 84 9.96 -11.35 12.00
C ALA A 84 9.82 -12.24 10.74
N GLY A 85 10.06 -13.55 10.88
CA GLY A 85 9.92 -14.47 9.75
C GLY A 85 8.54 -14.40 9.09
N ALA A 86 8.42 -14.86 7.83
CA ALA A 86 7.19 -14.75 7.04
C ALA A 86 5.92 -15.24 7.79
N GLU A 87 6.02 -16.31 8.56
CA GLU A 87 4.91 -16.85 9.34
C GLU A 87 4.39 -15.86 10.40
N ASP A 88 5.29 -15.13 11.06
CA ASP A 88 4.94 -14.16 12.08
C ASP A 88 4.22 -12.96 11.49
N CYS A 89 4.70 -12.47 10.35
CA CYS A 89 4.06 -11.36 9.66
C CYS A 89 2.73 -11.77 9.01
N ARG A 90 2.60 -13.03 8.59
CA ARG A 90 1.32 -13.59 8.18
C ARG A 90 0.30 -13.63 9.32
N ARG A 91 0.72 -13.98 10.54
CA ARG A 91 -0.16 -13.89 11.72
C ARG A 91 -0.55 -12.45 12.04
N PHE A 92 0.38 -11.51 11.87
CA PHE A 92 0.15 -10.08 12.10
C PHE A 92 -0.83 -9.46 11.09
N PHE A 93 -0.59 -9.65 9.79
CA PHE A 93 -1.43 -9.09 8.72
C PHE A 93 -2.70 -9.91 8.44
N GLY A 94 -2.75 -11.16 8.89
CA GLY A 94 -3.69 -12.16 8.39
C GLY A 94 -3.31 -12.69 7.01
N GLU A 95 -3.93 -13.81 6.62
CA GLU A 95 -3.62 -14.50 5.36
C GLU A 95 -3.81 -13.60 4.13
N GLU A 96 -4.92 -12.85 4.08
CA GLU A 96 -5.24 -12.01 2.94
C GLU A 96 -4.30 -10.80 2.83
N GLY A 97 -3.99 -10.16 3.96
CA GLY A 97 -3.06 -9.02 4.00
C GLY A 97 -1.65 -9.45 3.60
N PHE A 98 -1.17 -10.58 4.11
CA PHE A 98 0.12 -11.12 3.72
C PHE A 98 0.17 -11.53 2.24
N ARG A 99 -0.91 -12.14 1.72
CA ARG A 99 -1.02 -12.44 0.29
C ARG A 99 -0.93 -11.18 -0.57
N MET A 100 -1.53 -10.06 -0.16
CA MET A 100 -1.40 -8.80 -0.90
C MET A 100 0.05 -8.31 -0.95
N VAL A 101 0.79 -8.42 0.15
CA VAL A 101 2.23 -8.10 0.21
C VAL A 101 3.03 -9.00 -0.75
N GLU A 102 2.76 -10.31 -0.73
CA GLU A 102 3.39 -11.26 -1.65
C GLU A 102 3.07 -10.94 -3.12
N GLU A 103 1.82 -10.61 -3.43
CA GLU A 103 1.39 -10.23 -4.78
C GLU A 103 2.07 -8.94 -5.26
N MET A 104 2.22 -7.92 -4.40
CA MET A 104 2.97 -6.70 -4.74
C MET A 104 4.42 -7.01 -5.11
N LEU A 105 5.08 -7.88 -4.33
CA LEU A 105 6.46 -8.31 -4.60
C LEU A 105 6.56 -9.08 -5.92
N GLN A 106 5.64 -10.02 -6.18
CA GLN A 106 5.60 -10.78 -7.43
C GLN A 106 5.37 -9.87 -8.64
N VAL A 107 4.47 -8.89 -8.52
CA VAL A 107 4.25 -7.91 -9.60
C VAL A 107 5.50 -7.06 -9.81
N ALA A 108 6.14 -6.58 -8.74
CA ALA A 108 7.36 -5.79 -8.84
C ALA A 108 8.49 -6.56 -9.54
N GLU A 109 8.66 -7.84 -9.21
CA GLU A 109 9.64 -8.73 -9.85
C GLU A 109 9.33 -8.93 -11.33
N ARG A 110 8.07 -9.24 -11.67
CA ARG A 110 7.59 -9.38 -13.05
C ARG A 110 7.84 -8.14 -13.89
N LEU A 111 7.60 -6.95 -13.34
CA LEU A 111 7.84 -5.69 -14.04
C LEU A 111 9.34 -5.40 -14.22
N SER A 112 10.15 -5.80 -13.24
CA SER A 112 11.60 -5.62 -13.24
C SER A 112 12.32 -6.55 -14.22
N SER A 113 11.73 -7.70 -14.58
CA SER A 113 12.30 -8.65 -15.56
C SER A 113 12.18 -8.21 -17.03
N GLY A 114 11.70 -6.99 -17.28
CA GLY A 114 11.62 -6.41 -18.63
C GLY A 114 10.29 -6.66 -19.35
N VAL A 115 9.29 -7.24 -18.68
CA VAL A 115 7.94 -7.38 -19.25
C VAL A 115 7.36 -6.00 -19.57
N GLU A 116 6.92 -5.82 -20.81
CA GLU A 116 6.17 -4.65 -21.25
C GLU A 116 4.73 -4.76 -20.76
N VAL A 117 4.19 -3.65 -20.26
CA VAL A 117 2.81 -3.56 -19.76
C VAL A 117 2.12 -2.36 -20.35
N SER A 118 0.83 -2.50 -20.65
CA SER A 118 0.03 -1.40 -21.18
C SER A 118 -0.26 -0.35 -20.10
N LEU A 119 -0.57 0.89 -20.51
CA LEU A 119 -1.00 1.95 -19.58
C LEU A 119 -2.22 1.52 -18.76
N GLU A 120 -3.11 0.74 -19.38
CA GLU A 120 -4.32 0.23 -18.73
C GLU A 120 -4.02 -0.84 -17.69
N GLU A 121 -3.03 -1.71 -17.95
CA GLU A 121 -2.56 -2.65 -16.95
C GLU A 121 -1.89 -1.93 -15.78
N VAL A 122 -1.06 -0.91 -16.04
CA VAL A 122 -0.47 -0.07 -14.98
C VAL A 122 -1.57 0.60 -14.15
N ALA A 123 -2.57 1.21 -14.78
CA ALA A 123 -3.69 1.83 -14.07
C ALA A 123 -4.47 0.81 -13.22
N SER A 124 -4.73 -0.39 -13.75
CA SER A 124 -5.42 -1.46 -13.02
C SER A 124 -4.61 -1.98 -11.83
N LEU A 125 -3.28 -2.08 -11.97
CA LEU A 125 -2.40 -2.45 -10.85
C LEU A 125 -2.42 -1.38 -9.76
N LEU A 126 -2.29 -0.11 -10.13
CA LEU A 126 -2.37 1.00 -9.17
C LEU A 126 -3.73 1.01 -8.46
N GLU A 127 -4.85 0.92 -9.17
CA GLU A 127 -6.19 0.87 -8.56
C GLU A 127 -6.37 -0.33 -7.61
N ARG A 128 -5.86 -1.51 -7.99
CA ARG A 128 -5.94 -2.72 -7.17
C ARG A 128 -5.20 -2.58 -5.85
N PHE A 129 -4.01 -2.00 -5.87
CA PHE A 129 -3.15 -1.91 -4.68
C PHE A 129 -3.29 -0.58 -3.93
N ASN A 130 -3.96 0.43 -4.48
CA ASN A 130 -4.12 1.73 -3.80
C ASN A 130 -4.84 1.62 -2.44
N SER A 131 -5.76 0.65 -2.29
CA SER A 131 -6.42 0.42 -1.00
C SER A 131 -5.44 0.00 0.10
N VAL A 132 -4.25 -0.50 -0.24
CA VAL A 132 -3.20 -0.85 0.73
C VAL A 132 -2.67 0.39 1.43
N GLU A 133 -2.35 1.47 0.69
CA GLU A 133 -1.93 2.77 1.28
C GLU A 133 -2.97 3.29 2.26
N LYS A 134 -4.25 3.23 1.86
CA LYS A 134 -5.35 3.70 2.69
C LYS A 134 -5.47 2.90 3.99
N VAL A 135 -5.40 1.56 3.91
CA VAL A 135 -5.46 0.69 5.09
C VAL A 135 -4.21 0.87 5.97
N ALA A 136 -3.04 1.03 5.37
CA ALA A 136 -1.80 1.31 6.10
C ALA A 136 -1.94 2.59 6.95
N GLY A 137 -2.37 3.70 6.34
CA GLY A 137 -2.55 4.98 7.02
C GLY A 137 -3.70 5.00 8.04
N GLU A 138 -4.92 4.68 7.62
CA GLU A 138 -6.13 4.81 8.44
C GLU A 138 -6.21 3.77 9.55
N GLU A 139 -5.75 2.54 9.30
CA GLU A 139 -5.94 1.44 10.23
C GLU A 139 -4.66 1.03 10.93
N ILE A 140 -3.57 0.78 10.22
CA ILE A 140 -2.42 0.10 10.80
C ILE A 140 -1.52 1.08 11.57
N TYR A 141 -1.03 2.13 10.91
CA TYR A 141 -0.16 3.12 11.55
C TYR A 141 -0.89 3.97 12.58
N SER A 142 -2.17 4.32 12.33
CA SER A 142 -3.00 5.04 13.30
C SER A 142 -3.27 4.22 14.58
N LYS A 143 -3.45 2.89 14.48
CA LYS A 143 -3.54 2.00 15.65
C LYS A 143 -2.21 1.87 16.36
N LEU A 144 -1.10 1.67 15.64
CA LEU A 144 0.25 1.62 16.22
C LEU A 144 0.57 2.88 17.02
N TYR A 145 0.31 4.05 16.46
CA TYR A 145 0.43 5.33 17.16
C TYR A 145 -0.40 5.36 18.45
N SER A 146 -1.65 4.89 18.42
CA SER A 146 -2.54 4.87 19.58
C SER A 146 -2.01 3.97 20.70
N VAL A 147 -1.46 2.80 20.34
CA VAL A 147 -0.81 1.87 21.29
C VAL A 147 0.43 2.51 21.91
N LEU A 148 1.31 3.12 21.10
CA LEU A 148 2.53 3.77 21.59
C LEU A 148 2.24 4.93 22.55
N ILE A 149 1.13 5.66 22.36
CA ILE A 149 0.70 6.68 23.32
C ILE A 149 0.19 6.05 24.61
N ALA A 150 -0.59 4.98 24.52
CA ALA A 150 -1.17 4.29 25.67
C ALA A 150 -0.10 3.67 26.59
N GLU A 151 1.01 3.21 26.02
CA GLU A 151 2.16 2.68 26.76
C GLU A 151 3.12 3.77 27.30
N GLU A 152 2.68 5.04 27.34
CA GLU A 152 3.47 6.20 27.75
C GLU A 152 4.80 6.39 26.99
N CYS A 153 4.95 5.75 25.83
CA CYS A 153 6.06 5.96 24.88
C CYS A 153 5.87 7.29 24.13
N LYS A 154 5.86 8.40 24.88
CA LYS A 154 5.90 9.78 24.37
C LYS A 154 7.32 10.10 23.88
N GLY A 155 7.70 9.50 22.76
CA GLY A 155 9.04 9.60 22.19
C GLY A 155 9.04 9.82 20.67
N LEU A 156 10.24 9.88 20.10
CA LEU A 156 10.46 10.08 18.66
C LEU A 156 9.72 9.04 17.80
N ALA A 157 9.58 7.80 18.29
CA ALA A 157 8.87 6.73 17.60
C ALA A 157 7.39 7.07 17.33
N SER A 158 6.64 7.58 18.32
CA SER A 158 5.22 7.89 18.15
C SER A 158 5.00 9.11 17.25
N LEU A 159 5.88 10.11 17.31
CA LEU A 159 5.89 11.22 16.35
C LEU A 159 6.10 10.73 14.92
N LEU A 160 7.09 9.86 14.71
CA LEU A 160 7.41 9.31 13.39
C LEU A 160 6.29 8.42 12.85
N MET A 161 5.71 7.52 13.66
CA MET A 161 4.60 6.67 13.22
C MET A 161 3.36 7.49 12.83
N ARG A 162 3.09 8.60 13.54
CA ARG A 162 2.04 9.54 13.15
C ARG A 162 2.37 10.25 11.83
N SER A 163 3.64 10.61 11.62
CA SER A 163 4.09 11.20 10.35
C SER A 163 3.91 10.23 9.20
N ILE A 164 4.30 8.96 9.38
CA ILE A 164 4.11 7.90 8.39
C ILE A 164 2.62 7.74 8.06
N ALA A 165 1.75 7.61 9.08
CA ALA A 165 0.31 7.49 8.87
C ALA A 165 -0.27 8.63 8.00
N SER A 166 0.22 9.87 8.17
CA SER A 166 -0.21 11.01 7.37
C SER A 166 0.36 11.00 5.94
N GLN A 167 1.54 10.41 5.74
CA GLN A 167 2.14 10.25 4.42
C GLN A 167 1.40 9.20 3.59
N GLU A 168 0.94 8.11 4.21
CA GLU A 168 0.15 7.08 3.53
C GLU A 168 -1.16 7.62 2.91
N ASP A 169 -1.86 8.55 3.57
CA ASP A 169 -3.03 9.23 2.97
C ASP A 169 -2.64 10.12 1.78
N PHE A 170 -1.44 10.71 1.81
CA PHE A 170 -0.91 11.44 0.66
C PHE A 170 -0.56 10.50 -0.49
N HIS A 171 0.12 9.38 -0.21
CA HIS A 171 0.43 8.35 -1.20
C HIS A 171 -0.84 7.84 -1.89
N TYR A 172 -1.88 7.51 -1.12
CA TYR A 172 -3.18 7.09 -1.65
C TYR A 172 -3.73 8.05 -2.71
N LYS A 173 -3.69 9.36 -2.43
CA LYS A 173 -4.20 10.41 -3.33
C LYS A 173 -3.35 10.55 -4.58
N VAL A 174 -2.03 10.45 -4.43
CA VAL A 174 -1.09 10.50 -5.56
C VAL A 174 -1.32 9.31 -6.48
N VAL A 175 -1.38 8.10 -5.93
CA VAL A 175 -1.60 6.85 -6.68
C VAL A 175 -2.96 6.88 -7.38
N GLU A 176 -4.01 7.37 -6.71
CA GLU A 176 -5.35 7.52 -7.30
C GLU A 176 -5.34 8.47 -8.51
N GLU A 177 -4.68 9.63 -8.40
CA GLU A 177 -4.58 10.59 -9.50
C GLU A 177 -3.77 10.05 -10.67
N VAL A 178 -2.65 9.36 -10.40
CA VAL A 178 -1.82 8.73 -11.44
C VAL A 178 -2.63 7.67 -12.18
N ALA A 179 -3.31 6.76 -11.45
CA ALA A 179 -4.10 5.70 -12.06
C ALA A 179 -5.21 6.26 -12.95
N ARG A 180 -5.94 7.28 -12.45
CA ARG A 180 -7.00 7.96 -13.20
C ARG A 180 -6.45 8.64 -14.46
N THR A 181 -5.28 9.26 -14.39
CA THR A 181 -4.65 9.91 -15.55
C THR A 181 -4.25 8.88 -16.60
N LEU A 182 -3.57 7.80 -16.20
CA LEU A 182 -3.18 6.71 -17.11
C LEU A 182 -4.39 6.04 -17.77
N ARG A 183 -5.50 5.89 -17.05
CA ARG A 183 -6.76 5.35 -17.59
C ARG A 183 -7.32 6.23 -18.70
N ARG A 184 -7.32 7.56 -18.50
CA ARG A 184 -7.77 8.52 -19.52
C ARG A 184 -6.87 8.50 -20.75
N GLU A 185 -5.56 8.42 -20.56
CA GLU A 185 -4.60 8.30 -21.67
C GLU A 185 -4.79 7.00 -22.46
N ALA A 186 -4.99 5.88 -21.77
CA ALA A 186 -5.27 4.59 -22.41
C ALA A 186 -6.56 4.65 -23.25
N GLN A 187 -7.63 5.28 -22.73
CA GLN A 187 -8.88 5.45 -23.47
C GLN A 187 -8.70 6.36 -24.70
N ALA A 188 -8.03 7.51 -24.54
CA ALA A 188 -7.79 8.44 -25.65
C ALA A 188 -6.95 7.81 -26.77
N ASN A 189 -6.01 6.93 -26.43
CA ASN A 189 -5.21 6.20 -27.41
C ASN A 189 -6.05 5.22 -28.24
N ARG A 190 -7.03 4.53 -27.62
CA ARG A 190 -7.97 3.65 -28.33
C ARG A 190 -8.89 4.42 -29.28
N GLU A 191 -9.33 5.62 -28.89
CA GLU A 191 -10.20 6.45 -29.74
C GLU A 191 -9.46 7.06 -30.95
N ARG A 192 -8.15 7.29 -30.84
CA ARG A 192 -7.32 7.81 -31.95
C ARG A 192 -6.86 6.75 -32.94
N CYS A 193 -6.74 5.50 -32.49
CA CYS A 193 -6.39 4.35 -33.33
C CYS A 193 -7.35 3.19 -33.04
N PRO A 194 -8.59 3.23 -33.57
CA PRO A 194 -9.48 2.09 -33.49
C PRO A 194 -8.86 0.92 -34.27
N GLU A 195 -8.65 -0.21 -33.59
CA GLU A 195 -8.19 -1.47 -34.19
C GLU A 195 -9.17 -2.00 -35.25
#